data_AF-A0A0W0GFC0-F1
#
_entry.id   AF-A0A0W0GFC0-F1
#
_cell.length_a   1.000
_cell.length_b   1.000
_cell.length_c   1.000
_cell.angle_alpha   90.00
_cell.angle_beta   90.00
_cell.angle_gamma   90.00
#
_symmetry.space_group_name_H-M   'P 1'
#
loop_
_entity.id
_entity.type
_entity.pdbx_description
1 polymer ?
#
loop_
_entity_poly.entity_id
_entity_poly.type
_entity_poly.pdbx_seq_one_letter_code
_entity_poly.pdbx_strand_id
1 'polypeptide(L)'
;MSESIRSSAGCSSVMRPSNTFAALLALSVHSTMASPTLHARTAPDIVGHYGTWNHAGCFVDTPQRILPNQQDLSGKNTVEACLDVCAKYGFSLAGVEYGDQCFCGTTLNSQATLADGHAHACNMTCTANPHEVCGGSYAINVYEHAQPLSECGNWTLVGCAAEPKWREGEPRNLPFHPDQNIPISEMTVEKCLAGCARSHYTCAGLEYGQECCK
;
A
#
# COMPACT_ATOMS: atom_id res chain seq x y z
N MET A 1 -18.62 1.39 16.90
CA MET A 1 -18.47 2.38 15.81
C MET A 1 -18.09 1.54 14.62
N SER A 2 -18.99 1.40 13.65
CA SER A 2 -18.81 0.44 12.56
C SER A 2 -18.59 1.19 11.26
N GLU A 3 -17.52 0.87 10.54
CA GLU A 3 -17.24 1.41 9.21
C GLU A 3 -17.93 0.53 8.16
N SER A 4 -18.68 1.10 7.21
CA SER A 4 -19.39 0.36 6.16
C SER A 4 -18.92 0.75 4.76
N ILE A 5 -18.83 -0.23 3.87
CA ILE A 5 -18.32 -0.14 2.50
C ILE A 5 -19.31 -0.86 1.57
N ARG A 6 -19.68 -0.29 0.40
CA ARG A 6 -20.66 -0.87 -0.57
C ARG A 6 -19.99 -1.26 -1.89
N SER A 7 -20.52 -2.29 -2.55
CA SER A 7 -20.09 -2.80 -3.84
C SER A 7 -20.82 -2.13 -5.01
N SER A 8 -20.09 -1.75 -6.05
CA SER A 8 -20.63 -1.42 -7.36
C SER A 8 -20.64 -2.69 -8.24
N ALA A 9 -21.78 -3.38 -8.29
CA ALA A 9 -21.89 -4.62 -9.07
C ALA A 9 -21.79 -4.36 -10.58
N GLY A 10 -20.94 -5.14 -11.28
CA GLY A 10 -20.86 -5.16 -12.73
C GLY A 10 -19.64 -5.86 -13.34
N CYS A 11 -19.20 -7.02 -12.86
CA CYS A 11 -18.22 -7.84 -13.58
C CYS A 11 -18.95 -8.94 -14.37
N SER A 12 -19.05 -8.78 -15.69
CA SER A 12 -19.46 -9.87 -16.60
C SER A 12 -18.23 -10.55 -17.21
N SER A 13 -18.28 -11.89 -17.16
CA SER A 13 -17.58 -12.89 -18.00
C SER A 13 -16.09 -13.13 -17.71
N VAL A 14 -15.70 -14.20 -17.01
CA VAL A 14 -15.59 -15.63 -17.44
C VAL A 14 -14.52 -15.88 -18.53
N MET A 15 -13.42 -16.54 -18.12
CA MET A 15 -12.57 -17.59 -18.76
C MET A 15 -12.81 -17.90 -20.28
N ARG A 16 -11.86 -18.25 -21.18
CA ARG A 16 -10.56 -18.98 -21.17
C ARG A 16 -9.95 -18.97 -22.63
N PRO A 17 -8.95 -19.78 -23.07
CA PRO A 17 -7.93 -19.38 -24.05
C PRO A 17 -8.10 -20.02 -25.44
N SER A 18 -7.24 -19.62 -26.40
CA SER A 18 -6.63 -20.41 -27.48
C SER A 18 -6.54 -19.58 -28.76
N ASN A 19 -5.34 -19.40 -29.28
CA ASN A 19 -5.10 -19.65 -30.70
C ASN A 19 -3.61 -19.85 -30.96
N THR A 20 -3.34 -21.03 -31.50
CA THR A 20 -2.09 -21.47 -32.09
C THR A 20 -1.79 -20.64 -33.33
N PHE A 21 -0.59 -20.07 -33.41
CA PHE A 21 -0.04 -19.58 -34.67
C PHE A 21 1.39 -20.07 -34.88
N ALA A 22 1.49 -20.96 -35.86
CA ALA A 22 2.54 -21.16 -36.85
C ALA A 22 4.01 -20.86 -36.45
N ALA A 23 4.79 -21.93 -36.40
CA ALA A 23 6.23 -21.88 -36.60
C ALA A 23 6.55 -21.56 -38.07
N LEU A 24 7.47 -20.61 -38.34
CA LEU A 24 8.27 -20.55 -39.56
C LEU A 24 9.61 -19.81 -39.34
N LEU A 25 10.67 -20.57 -39.64
CA LEU A 25 11.97 -20.23 -40.24
C LEU A 25 12.98 -19.30 -39.53
N ALA A 26 14.17 -19.89 -39.37
CA ALA A 26 15.39 -19.35 -38.79
C ALA A 26 16.10 -18.34 -39.71
N LEU A 27 16.64 -17.29 -39.10
CA LEU A 27 17.76 -16.51 -39.61
C LEU A 27 18.76 -16.31 -38.44
N SER A 28 19.97 -16.79 -38.64
CA SER A 28 21.08 -16.73 -37.69
C SER A 28 21.59 -15.30 -37.53
N VAL A 29 21.32 -14.70 -36.37
CA VAL A 29 21.98 -13.46 -35.94
C VAL A 29 23.14 -13.82 -35.02
N HIS A 30 24.33 -13.33 -35.37
CA HIS A 30 25.58 -13.58 -34.67
C HIS A 30 25.49 -13.04 -33.24
N SER A 31 25.62 -13.92 -32.24
CA SER A 31 25.78 -13.53 -30.84
C SER A 31 27.17 -12.95 -30.62
N THR A 32 27.27 -11.63 -30.50
CA THR A 32 28.39 -11.01 -29.80
C THR A 32 28.18 -11.24 -28.31
N MET A 33 28.94 -12.15 -27.71
CA MET A 33 29.00 -12.24 -26.25
C MET A 33 29.64 -10.96 -25.72
N ALA A 34 28.82 -10.02 -25.27
CA ALA A 34 29.30 -8.93 -24.43
C ALA A 34 29.74 -9.56 -23.10
N SER A 35 31.04 -9.49 -22.82
CA SER A 35 31.61 -9.83 -21.52
C SER A 35 30.85 -9.07 -20.42
N PRO A 36 30.48 -9.70 -19.30
CA PRO A 36 29.99 -8.95 -18.15
C PRO A 36 31.16 -8.10 -17.65
N THR A 37 31.12 -6.81 -17.93
CA THR A 37 31.95 -5.85 -17.21
C THR A 37 31.62 -6.02 -15.73
N LEU A 38 32.65 -6.21 -14.90
CA LEU A 38 32.53 -6.07 -13.44
C LEU A 38 31.69 -4.82 -13.17
N HIS A 39 30.50 -5.00 -12.62
CA HIS A 39 29.66 -3.88 -12.24
C HIS A 39 30.46 -3.04 -11.24
N ALA A 40 30.74 -1.81 -11.65
CA ALA A 40 31.17 -0.76 -10.75
C ALA A 40 30.25 -0.78 -9.53
N ARG A 41 30.79 -0.52 -8.33
CA ARG A 41 29.99 -0.41 -7.11
C ARG A 41 28.80 0.51 -7.40
N THR A 42 27.61 -0.06 -7.56
CA THR A 42 26.40 0.72 -7.84
C THR A 42 26.18 1.58 -6.60
N ALA A 43 26.25 2.90 -6.77
CA ALA A 43 25.93 3.82 -5.69
C ALA A 43 24.51 3.51 -5.19
N PRO A 44 24.19 3.78 -3.91
CA PRO A 44 22.83 3.66 -3.42
C PRO A 44 21.89 4.47 -4.31
N ASP A 45 20.75 3.90 -4.65
CA ASP A 45 19.79 4.49 -5.58
C ASP A 45 18.47 4.81 -4.90
N ILE A 46 17.74 5.75 -5.50
CA ILE A 46 16.34 6.01 -5.15
C ILE A 46 15.51 4.89 -5.78
N VAL A 47 14.75 4.17 -4.96
CA VAL A 47 13.79 3.19 -5.47
C VAL A 47 12.69 3.95 -6.22
N GLY A 48 12.70 3.92 -7.55
CA GLY A 48 11.71 4.67 -8.33
C GLY A 48 10.29 4.07 -8.24
N HIS A 49 10.20 2.76 -8.05
CA HIS A 49 8.94 2.01 -8.10
C HIS A 49 9.03 0.70 -7.32
N TYR A 50 7.99 0.37 -6.54
CA TYR A 50 7.83 -0.91 -5.84
C TYR A 50 6.36 -1.33 -5.80
N GLY A 51 6.01 -2.42 -6.50
CA GLY A 51 4.62 -2.88 -6.59
C GLY A 51 3.71 -1.83 -7.25
N THR A 52 2.83 -1.23 -6.47
CA THR A 52 1.93 -0.14 -6.85
C THR A 52 2.38 1.22 -6.30
N TRP A 53 3.56 1.32 -5.70
CA TRP A 53 4.11 2.56 -5.18
C TRP A 53 5.04 3.21 -6.19
N ASN A 54 4.91 4.53 -6.34
CA ASN A 54 5.81 5.36 -7.13
C ASN A 54 6.54 6.34 -6.21
N HIS A 55 7.81 6.63 -6.49
CA HIS A 55 8.52 7.73 -5.85
C HIS A 55 7.89 9.06 -6.28
N ALA A 56 7.39 9.83 -5.31
CA ALA A 56 6.73 11.11 -5.53
C ALA A 56 7.71 12.30 -5.42
N GLY A 57 8.86 12.08 -4.78
CA GLY A 57 9.91 13.09 -4.64
C GLY A 57 10.61 13.07 -3.29
N CYS A 58 11.66 13.88 -3.19
CA CYS A 58 12.30 14.20 -1.92
C CYS A 58 11.73 15.52 -1.40
N PHE A 59 11.19 15.51 -0.19
CA PHE A 59 10.55 16.66 0.43
C PHE A 59 11.33 17.11 1.66
N VAL A 60 11.29 18.41 1.95
CA VAL A 60 11.77 18.94 3.24
C VAL A 60 10.78 18.51 4.32
N ASP A 61 11.29 17.86 5.36
CA ASP A 61 10.52 17.56 6.56
C ASP A 61 10.78 18.60 7.66
N THR A 62 9.91 18.61 8.67
CA THR A 62 9.93 19.58 9.78
C THR A 62 9.66 18.86 11.10
N PRO A 63 9.92 19.48 12.27
CA PRO A 63 9.52 18.91 13.55
C PRO A 63 8.02 18.56 13.65
N GLN A 64 7.16 19.20 12.86
CA GLN A 64 5.73 18.94 12.79
C GLN A 64 5.37 17.71 11.95
N ARG A 65 6.34 17.14 11.22
CA ARG A 65 6.25 15.99 10.31
C ARG A 65 5.24 16.18 9.18
N ILE A 66 5.72 16.12 7.94
CA ILE A 66 4.85 16.22 6.75
C ILE A 66 3.99 14.96 6.54
N LEU A 67 4.42 13.83 7.10
CA LEU A 67 3.65 12.60 7.26
C LEU A 67 3.57 12.24 8.76
N PRO A 68 2.36 12.20 9.37
CA PRO A 68 2.24 12.21 10.83
C PRO A 68 2.39 10.84 11.52
N ASN A 69 2.29 9.72 10.79
CA ASN A 69 2.18 8.40 11.41
C ASN A 69 3.51 7.62 11.31
N GLN A 70 4.38 7.75 12.32
CA GLN A 70 5.62 6.98 12.36
C GLN A 70 5.36 5.49 12.62
N GLN A 71 6.07 4.62 11.90
CA GLN A 71 6.09 3.18 12.11
C GLN A 71 7.44 2.75 12.67
N ASP A 72 7.41 1.88 13.67
CA ASP A 72 8.62 1.28 14.23
C ASP A 72 8.93 -0.05 13.52
N LEU A 73 10.00 -0.06 12.74
CA LEU A 73 10.52 -1.25 12.06
C LEU A 73 11.71 -1.88 12.81
N SER A 74 11.98 -1.47 14.05
CA SER A 74 13.04 -1.99 14.91
C SER A 74 14.43 -1.96 14.26
N GLY A 75 14.73 -0.85 13.57
CA GLY A 75 16.00 -0.66 12.84
C GLY A 75 16.13 -1.49 11.57
N LYS A 76 15.06 -2.16 11.11
CA LYS A 76 15.04 -2.95 9.87
C LYS A 76 14.44 -2.17 8.70
N ASN A 77 14.76 -0.89 8.59
CA ASN A 77 14.16 -0.02 7.58
C ASN A 77 14.78 -0.30 6.20
N THR A 78 13.91 -0.61 5.24
CA THR A 78 14.15 -0.54 3.78
C THR A 78 13.01 0.26 3.17
N VAL A 79 13.13 0.68 1.91
CA VAL A 79 12.02 1.35 1.24
C VAL A 79 10.79 0.43 1.22
N GLU A 80 10.95 -0.82 0.79
CA GLU A 80 9.87 -1.80 0.66
C GLU A 80 9.19 -2.09 1.99
N ALA A 81 9.97 -2.29 3.05
CA ALA A 81 9.44 -2.56 4.38
C ALA A 81 8.56 -1.41 4.89
N CYS A 82 8.95 -0.16 4.61
CA CYS A 82 8.15 1.00 4.95
C CYS A 82 6.87 1.09 4.11
N LEU A 83 6.96 0.86 2.80
CA LEU A 83 5.81 0.86 1.90
C LEU A 83 4.79 -0.22 2.27
N ASP A 84 5.26 -1.43 2.58
CA ASP A 84 4.40 -2.56 2.95
C ASP A 84 3.66 -2.31 4.27
N VAL A 85 4.33 -1.73 5.28
CA VAL A 85 3.66 -1.41 6.55
C VAL A 85 2.65 -0.28 6.38
N CYS A 86 2.97 0.75 5.59
CA CYS A 86 2.03 1.84 5.32
C CYS A 86 0.80 1.34 4.54
N ALA A 87 1.00 0.46 3.55
CA ALA A 87 -0.08 -0.19 2.82
C ALA A 87 -0.96 -1.04 3.76
N LYS A 88 -0.35 -1.84 4.64
CA LYS A 88 -1.06 -2.67 5.63
C LYS A 88 -1.96 -1.86 6.56
N TYR A 89 -1.59 -0.62 6.88
CA TYR A 89 -2.39 0.28 7.70
C TYR A 89 -3.33 1.19 6.90
N GLY A 90 -3.44 0.99 5.58
CA GLY A 90 -4.36 1.73 4.74
C GLY A 90 -3.93 3.17 4.46
N PHE A 91 -2.62 3.46 4.44
CA PHE A 91 -2.08 4.76 4.06
C PHE A 91 -1.70 4.81 2.58
N SER A 92 -2.10 5.88 1.89
CA SER A 92 -1.79 6.08 0.46
C SER A 92 -0.45 6.76 0.22
N LEU A 93 0.18 7.27 1.28
CA LEU A 93 1.51 7.87 1.27
C LEU A 93 2.39 7.17 2.31
N ALA A 94 3.64 6.99 1.93
CA ALA A 94 4.70 6.51 2.80
C ALA A 94 5.92 7.42 2.61
N GLY A 95 6.77 7.49 3.62
CA GLY A 95 8.00 8.24 3.54
C GLY A 95 9.09 7.62 4.40
N VAL A 96 10.30 7.59 3.85
CA VAL A 96 11.50 7.13 4.55
C VAL A 96 12.43 8.31 4.82
N GLU A 97 12.91 8.41 6.05
CA GLU A 97 13.75 9.51 6.53
C GLU A 97 14.90 8.98 7.40
N TYR A 98 16.01 9.71 7.42
CA TYR A 98 17.15 9.49 8.31
C TYR A 98 17.76 8.07 8.28
N GLY A 99 17.51 7.30 7.22
CA GLY A 99 17.97 5.92 7.08
C GLY A 99 17.13 4.89 7.83
N ASP A 100 16.59 5.22 9.01
CA ASP A 100 15.91 4.27 9.91
C ASP A 100 14.44 4.57 10.19
N GLN A 101 13.91 5.69 9.70
CA GLN A 101 12.55 6.12 10.00
C GLN A 101 11.60 5.82 8.84
N CYS A 102 10.39 5.41 9.22
CA CYS A 102 9.27 5.18 8.32
C CYS A 102 8.07 5.97 8.80
N PHE A 103 7.43 6.73 7.91
CA PHE A 103 6.25 7.54 8.18
C PHE A 103 5.16 7.25 7.15
N CYS A 104 3.91 7.26 7.59
CA CYS A 104 2.75 7.02 6.74
C CYS A 104 1.75 8.18 6.84
N GLY A 105 0.93 8.34 5.81
CA GLY A 105 -0.16 9.31 5.79
C GLY A 105 -1.09 9.12 4.60
N THR A 106 -2.17 9.89 4.59
CA THR A 106 -3.07 9.96 3.44
C THR A 106 -2.93 11.27 2.68
N THR A 107 -2.35 12.28 3.32
CA THR A 107 -2.04 13.58 2.75
C THR A 107 -0.70 14.08 3.27
N LEU A 108 -0.03 14.90 2.47
CA LEU A 108 1.07 15.74 2.95
C LEU A 108 0.48 16.97 3.64
N ASN A 109 1.10 17.40 4.73
CA ASN A 109 0.69 18.66 5.37
C ASN A 109 1.10 19.88 4.52
N SER A 110 0.62 21.08 4.91
CA SER A 110 0.86 22.32 4.16
C SER A 110 2.30 22.84 4.17
N GLN A 111 3.20 22.22 4.92
CA GLN A 111 4.62 22.56 4.98
C GLN A 111 5.45 21.74 3.98
N ALA A 112 4.86 20.73 3.32
CA ALA A 112 5.57 19.90 2.36
C ALA A 112 6.02 20.73 1.15
N THR A 113 7.35 20.86 1.01
CA THR A 113 7.99 21.48 -0.14
C THR A 113 9.00 20.50 -0.72
N LEU A 114 9.09 20.44 -2.05
CA LEU A 114 10.14 19.67 -2.69
C LEU A 114 11.50 20.21 -2.24
N ALA A 115 12.44 19.31 -1.96
CA ALA A 115 13.81 19.66 -1.63
C ALA A 115 14.62 20.06 -2.89
N ASP A 116 13.96 20.61 -3.91
CA ASP A 116 14.57 21.01 -5.19
C ASP A 116 15.74 21.98 -4.94
N GLY A 117 16.91 21.64 -5.45
CA GLY A 117 18.14 22.44 -5.26
C GLY A 117 18.94 22.12 -4.00
N HIS A 118 18.41 21.31 -3.07
CA HIS A 118 19.22 20.68 -2.02
C HIS A 118 19.74 19.34 -2.54
N ALA A 119 20.65 19.41 -3.52
CA ALA A 119 21.46 18.25 -3.87
C ALA A 119 21.96 17.64 -2.55
N HIS A 120 21.70 16.35 -2.35
CA HIS A 120 22.06 15.58 -1.15
C HIS A 120 21.13 15.65 0.07
N ALA A 121 19.94 16.25 0.01
CA ALA A 121 18.99 16.19 1.14
C ALA A 121 18.53 14.74 1.41
N CYS A 122 18.10 14.01 0.37
CA CYS A 122 17.79 12.59 0.46
C CYS A 122 18.97 11.75 -0.06
N ASN A 123 19.96 11.46 0.78
CA ASN A 123 21.15 10.69 0.42
C ASN A 123 21.58 9.66 1.48
N MET A 124 20.85 9.54 2.59
CA MET A 124 21.15 8.59 3.64
C MET A 124 20.67 7.21 3.22
N THR A 125 21.52 6.22 3.38
CA THR A 125 21.19 4.84 3.06
C THR A 125 20.25 4.23 4.10
N CYS A 126 19.39 3.32 3.68
CA CYS A 126 18.54 2.58 4.60
C CYS A 126 19.35 1.71 5.56
N THR A 127 18.90 1.57 6.81
CA THR A 127 19.62 0.79 7.83
C THR A 127 19.68 -0.70 7.55
N ALA A 128 18.66 -1.26 6.88
CA ALA A 128 18.64 -2.67 6.50
C ALA A 128 18.98 -2.93 5.03
N ASN A 129 19.07 -1.89 4.20
CA ASN A 129 19.58 -2.02 2.83
C ASN A 129 20.44 -0.81 2.41
N PRO A 130 21.79 -0.93 2.43
CA PRO A 130 22.67 0.17 2.07
C PRO A 130 22.67 0.51 0.57
N HIS A 131 21.98 -0.26 -0.28
CA HIS A 131 21.84 0.02 -1.71
C HIS A 131 20.63 0.91 -2.04
N GLU A 132 19.81 1.24 -1.04
CA GLU A 132 18.64 2.11 -1.18
C GLU A 132 18.84 3.41 -0.39
N VAL A 133 18.22 4.48 -0.86
CA VAL A 133 18.24 5.80 -0.20
C VAL A 133 16.96 6.03 0.60
N CYS A 134 17.09 6.11 1.91
CA CYS A 134 16.03 6.34 2.90
C CYS A 134 16.04 7.78 3.46
N GLY A 135 15.95 8.77 2.56
CA GLY A 135 15.83 10.18 2.93
C GLY A 135 17.14 10.77 3.49
N GLY A 136 17.03 11.65 4.47
CA GLY A 136 18.14 12.31 5.16
C GLY A 136 17.66 13.10 6.38
N SER A 137 18.50 13.99 6.92
CA SER A 137 18.14 14.81 8.07
C SER A 137 17.09 15.85 7.70
N TYR A 138 15.86 15.71 8.20
CA TYR A 138 14.71 16.55 7.83
C TYR A 138 14.47 16.57 6.31
N ALA A 139 14.72 15.43 5.67
CA ALA A 139 14.52 15.24 4.25
C ALA A 139 13.94 13.85 4.03
N ILE A 140 12.72 13.77 3.50
CA ILE A 140 11.95 12.54 3.42
C ILE A 140 11.70 12.18 1.95
N ASN A 141 12.08 10.97 1.57
CA ASN A 141 11.67 10.42 0.27
C ASN A 141 10.23 9.95 0.41
N VAL A 142 9.31 10.61 -0.28
CA VAL A 142 7.88 10.29 -0.26
C VAL A 142 7.54 9.39 -1.44
N TYR A 143 6.69 8.42 -1.15
CA TYR A 143 6.13 7.50 -2.11
C TYR A 143 4.62 7.62 -2.07
N GLU A 144 4.02 7.59 -3.24
CA GLU A 144 2.57 7.57 -3.40
C GLU A 144 2.12 6.22 -3.95
N HIS A 145 1.03 5.73 -3.42
CA HIS A 145 0.38 4.56 -3.98
C HIS A 145 -0.32 4.98 -5.29
N ALA A 146 0.07 4.38 -6.41
CA ALA A 146 -0.38 4.68 -7.77
C ALA A 146 -1.90 4.51 -7.99
N GLN A 147 -2.57 3.90 -7.02
CA GLN A 147 -4.02 3.90 -6.91
C GLN A 147 -4.34 4.63 -5.60
N PRO A 148 -5.25 5.61 -5.57
CA PRO A 148 -5.79 6.01 -4.28
C PRO A 148 -6.28 4.72 -3.61
N LEU A 149 -6.13 4.59 -2.29
CA LEU A 149 -6.74 3.47 -1.55
C LEU A 149 -8.29 3.53 -1.57
N SER A 150 -8.86 4.20 -2.57
CA SER A 150 -10.26 4.29 -2.93
C SER A 150 -10.81 3.04 -3.60
N GLU A 151 -10.03 1.97 -3.76
CA GLU A 151 -10.54 0.71 -4.30
C GLU A 151 -9.87 -0.46 -3.60
N CYS A 152 -10.51 -0.96 -2.54
CA CYS A 152 -10.30 -2.35 -2.14
C CYS A 152 -11.04 -3.24 -3.17
N GLY A 153 -10.67 -3.15 -4.47
CA GLY A 153 -11.51 -3.58 -5.60
C GLY A 153 -12.75 -2.69 -5.81
N ASN A 154 -13.85 -3.24 -6.36
CA ASN A 154 -15.14 -2.55 -6.62
C ASN A 154 -15.91 -2.12 -5.35
N TRP A 155 -15.21 -1.82 -4.27
CA TRP A 155 -15.74 -1.51 -2.95
C TRP A 155 -15.48 -0.05 -2.62
N THR A 156 -16.54 0.73 -2.45
CA THR A 156 -16.50 2.16 -2.14
C THR A 156 -16.76 2.38 -0.65
N LEU A 157 -15.87 3.09 0.04
CA LEU A 157 -16.07 3.48 1.44
C LEU A 157 -17.32 4.37 1.55
N VAL A 158 -18.31 3.92 2.32
CA VAL A 158 -19.57 4.64 2.53
C VAL A 158 -19.52 5.48 3.82
N GLY A 159 -18.64 5.12 4.75
CA GLY A 159 -18.37 5.85 5.99
C GLY A 159 -18.82 5.09 7.24
N CYS A 160 -18.79 5.75 8.40
CA CYS A 160 -19.22 5.16 9.67
C CYS A 160 -20.74 5.17 9.81
N ALA A 161 -21.34 4.01 10.07
CA ALA A 161 -22.75 3.88 10.39
C ALA A 161 -22.93 3.64 11.90
N ALA A 162 -23.91 4.31 12.50
CA ALA A 162 -24.37 3.95 13.84
C ALA A 162 -25.30 2.74 13.73
N GLU A 163 -25.02 1.67 14.46
CA GLU A 163 -26.02 0.62 14.66
C GLU A 163 -27.20 1.21 15.45
N PRO A 164 -28.45 1.04 14.99
CA PRO A 164 -29.61 1.33 15.84
C PRO A 164 -29.44 0.48 17.10
N LYS A 165 -29.52 1.15 18.26
CA LYS A 165 -29.23 0.58 19.59
C LYS A 165 -29.68 -0.88 19.70
N TRP A 166 -28.80 -1.72 20.25
CA TRP A 166 -28.89 -3.16 20.58
C TRP A 166 -30.14 -3.68 21.31
N ARG A 167 -31.31 -3.07 21.14
CA ARG A 167 -32.56 -3.65 21.62
C ARG A 167 -32.90 -4.82 20.71
N GLU A 168 -32.88 -5.99 21.32
CA GLU A 168 -33.38 -7.26 20.82
C GLU A 168 -34.63 -7.06 19.93
N GLY A 169 -34.47 -7.28 18.62
CA GLY A 169 -35.58 -7.23 17.65
C GLY A 169 -35.48 -6.21 16.53
N GLU A 170 -34.52 -5.27 16.55
CA GLU A 170 -34.32 -4.33 15.43
C GLU A 170 -33.31 -4.86 14.38
N PRO A 171 -33.53 -4.61 13.07
CA PRO A 171 -32.63 -5.07 12.02
C PRO A 171 -31.28 -4.34 12.11
N ARG A 172 -30.19 -5.12 12.14
CA ARG A 172 -28.82 -4.61 12.00
C ARG A 172 -28.60 -4.00 10.62
N ASN A 173 -27.62 -3.09 10.52
CA ASN A 173 -27.25 -2.54 9.21
C ASN A 173 -26.67 -3.62 8.29
N LEU A 174 -25.91 -4.59 8.81
CA LEU A 174 -25.52 -5.80 8.07
C LEU A 174 -26.06 -7.09 8.75
N PRO A 175 -26.63 -8.03 7.98
CA PRO A 175 -27.03 -9.33 8.51
C PRO A 175 -25.82 -10.14 8.97
N PHE A 176 -25.78 -10.53 10.25
CA PHE A 176 -24.75 -11.41 10.81
C PHE A 176 -24.76 -12.80 10.14
N HIS A 177 -23.60 -13.28 9.69
CA HIS A 177 -23.41 -14.66 9.27
C HIS A 177 -22.29 -15.34 10.08
N PRO A 178 -22.53 -16.51 10.68
CA PRO A 178 -21.54 -17.18 11.54
C PRO A 178 -20.37 -17.84 10.78
N ASP A 179 -20.43 -17.92 9.45
CA ASP A 179 -19.48 -18.71 8.65
C ASP A 179 -18.14 -17.98 8.35
N GLN A 180 -17.97 -16.76 8.84
CA GLN A 180 -16.78 -15.93 8.63
C GLN A 180 -15.97 -15.83 9.92
N ASN A 181 -15.41 -16.96 10.36
CA ASN A 181 -14.54 -17.01 11.53
C ASN A 181 -13.13 -16.49 11.19
N ILE A 182 -13.00 -15.19 10.91
CA ILE A 182 -11.71 -14.52 10.85
C ILE A 182 -11.23 -14.39 12.29
N PRO A 183 -10.10 -15.00 12.68
CA PRO A 183 -9.59 -14.88 14.05
C PRO A 183 -9.40 -13.40 14.42
N ILE A 184 -9.71 -13.02 15.66
CA ILE A 184 -9.59 -11.65 16.15
C ILE A 184 -8.16 -11.11 15.94
N SER A 185 -7.15 -11.95 16.17
CA SER A 185 -5.72 -11.61 15.98
C SER A 185 -5.33 -11.34 14.53
N GLU A 186 -6.20 -11.71 13.59
CA GLU A 186 -5.98 -11.63 12.16
C GLU A 186 -6.91 -10.63 11.48
N MET A 187 -7.81 -9.99 12.22
CA MET A 187 -8.84 -9.11 11.65
C MET A 187 -8.20 -7.89 10.97
N THR A 188 -8.46 -7.75 9.67
CA THR A 188 -8.12 -6.57 8.87
C THR A 188 -9.29 -6.18 8.00
N VAL A 189 -9.27 -4.94 7.49
CA VAL A 189 -10.29 -4.42 6.54
C VAL A 189 -10.39 -5.33 5.32
N GLU A 190 -9.25 -5.75 4.77
CA GLU A 190 -9.15 -6.57 3.55
C GLU A 190 -9.68 -7.97 3.79
N LYS A 191 -9.32 -8.60 4.91
CA LYS A 191 -9.84 -9.93 5.26
C LYS A 191 -11.33 -9.88 5.48
N CYS A 192 -11.83 -8.80 6.07
CA CYS A 192 -13.26 -8.63 6.26
C CYS A 192 -14.01 -8.45 4.93
N LEU A 193 -13.51 -7.60 4.04
CA LEU A 193 -14.08 -7.41 2.70
C LEU A 193 -14.08 -8.71 1.88
N ALA A 194 -12.95 -9.41 1.84
CA ALA A 194 -12.84 -10.70 1.16
C ALA A 194 -13.80 -11.74 1.78
N GLY A 195 -13.99 -11.66 3.09
CA GLY A 195 -14.96 -12.44 3.82
C GLY A 195 -16.39 -12.19 3.35
N CYS A 196 -16.89 -10.97 3.52
CA CYS A 196 -18.25 -10.61 3.15
C CYS A 196 -18.53 -10.88 1.66
N ALA A 197 -17.55 -10.65 0.77
CA ALA A 197 -17.66 -10.98 -0.65
C ALA A 197 -17.88 -12.49 -0.91
N ARG A 198 -17.15 -13.39 -0.22
CA ARG A 198 -17.34 -14.85 -0.33
C ARG A 198 -18.72 -15.30 0.17
N SER A 199 -19.29 -14.55 1.12
CA SER A 199 -20.65 -14.76 1.62
C SER A 199 -21.71 -14.00 0.83
N HIS A 200 -21.37 -13.50 -0.37
CA HIS A 200 -22.28 -12.82 -1.29
C HIS A 200 -22.88 -11.51 -0.79
N TYR A 201 -22.25 -10.86 0.19
CA TYR A 201 -22.65 -9.52 0.58
C TYR A 201 -22.18 -8.49 -0.45
N THR A 202 -22.98 -7.44 -0.62
CA THR A 202 -22.64 -6.23 -1.38
C THR A 202 -22.19 -5.10 -0.46
N CYS A 203 -22.18 -5.32 0.85
CA CYS A 203 -21.68 -4.41 1.86
C CYS A 203 -20.85 -5.17 2.90
N ALA A 204 -19.75 -4.58 3.35
CA ALA A 204 -18.95 -5.11 4.45
C ALA A 204 -18.81 -4.03 5.52
N GLY A 205 -18.65 -4.47 6.76
CA GLY A 205 -18.39 -3.56 7.86
C GLY A 205 -17.65 -4.22 8.99
N LEU A 206 -16.78 -3.43 9.61
CA LEU A 206 -16.01 -3.82 10.79
C LEU A 206 -16.64 -3.19 12.02
N GLU A 207 -16.89 -4.00 13.04
CA GLU A 207 -17.37 -3.55 14.33
C GLU A 207 -16.37 -3.93 15.43
N TYR A 208 -16.03 -2.95 16.28
CA TYR A 208 -15.03 -3.06 17.37
C TYR A 208 -13.66 -3.63 16.95
N GLY A 209 -13.32 -3.57 15.66
CA GLY A 209 -12.06 -4.12 15.11
C GLY A 209 -11.94 -5.64 15.17
N GLN A 210 -13.01 -6.35 15.50
CA GLN A 210 -12.99 -7.81 15.74
C GLN A 210 -14.20 -8.54 15.16
N GLU A 211 -15.19 -7.79 14.67
CA GLU A 211 -16.41 -8.34 14.11
C GLU A 211 -16.54 -7.89 12.66
N CYS A 212 -16.86 -8.82 11.77
CA CYS A 212 -16.92 -8.60 10.35
C CYS A 212 -18.29 -8.94 9.78
N CYS A 213 -18.72 -8.19 8.76
CA CYS A 213 -20.05 -8.29 8.14
C CYS A 213 -21.18 -8.05 9.15
N LYS A 214 -20.97 -7.11 10.08
CA LYS A 214 -21.92 -6.73 11.14
C LYS A 214 -22.57 -5.38 10.90
#